data_AF-A0A3B8MUA2-F1
#
_entry.id   AF-A0A3B8MUA2-F1
#
_cell.length_a   1.000
_cell.length_b   1.000
_cell.length_c   1.000
_cell.angle_alpha   90.00
_cell.angle_beta   90.00
_cell.angle_gamma   90.00
#
_symmetry.space_group_name_H-M   'P 1'
#
loop_
_entity.id
_entity.type
_entity.pdbx_description
1 polymer ?
#
loop_
_entity_poly.entity_id
_entity_poly.type
_entity_poly.pdbx_seq_one_letter_code
_entity_poly.pdbx_strand_id
1 'polypeptide(L)'
;MNVNQTLRTLALASMLGLSACASNSAPATWEKETLNIEVFATSDISQETINQVEEGLNVAIDLWGNPGPIEYWLIGTDEDAMEALADEYCQRRDDRGDFDKADCLEDTLANRDHGYRSYLEIGQEAVASQQASSNMGRNGHSQWGFHAYTSSIPLGFEGLLGTAPEEDQRGILHEFFHALQHGSFPPNVSRDDADDLMGPIWFVEGGAEYMAQTGLVQAHESGALASFSGGDSGWPGFATQMSWKLSDAQDYQLRCPSLAEIDYSSECSQYAYEGGTWAHALLAKKAGPNALVETFYPQLHELGWAGAFLATYGQTPEEFMQEFDAFLGLSLEEQVAWFPWLG
;
A
#
# COMPACT_ATOMS: atom_id res chain seq x y z
N MET A 1 -4.32 2.93 60.54
CA MET A 1 -3.67 4.09 59.90
C MET A 1 -2.72 3.52 58.86
N ASN A 2 -3.16 3.46 57.61
CA ASN A 2 -2.73 4.31 56.48
C ASN A 2 -1.23 4.14 56.14
N VAL A 3 -0.75 3.99 54.90
CA VAL A 3 -1.32 3.96 53.53
C VAL A 3 -0.11 3.67 52.59
N ASN A 4 -0.37 3.05 51.44
CA ASN A 4 0.38 3.01 50.15
C ASN A 4 1.80 2.40 50.07
N GLN A 5 2.07 1.43 49.17
CA GLN A 5 2.00 1.39 47.70
C GLN A 5 3.17 2.09 46.97
N THR A 6 3.81 1.29 46.11
CA THR A 6 4.46 1.65 44.83
C THR A 6 5.93 2.12 44.86
N LEU A 7 6.83 1.21 44.50
CA LEU A 7 8.12 1.52 43.87
C LEU A 7 8.11 0.89 42.47
N ARG A 8 7.58 1.65 41.52
CA ARG A 8 7.93 1.60 40.10
C ARG A 8 8.70 2.87 39.78
N THR A 9 9.40 2.85 38.66
CA THR A 9 10.13 3.94 37.97
C THR A 9 11.57 4.15 38.42
N LEU A 10 12.53 3.84 37.53
CA LEU A 10 13.42 4.82 36.90
C LEU A 10 14.42 4.09 35.98
N ALA A 11 14.18 4.11 34.67
CA ALA A 11 15.21 4.10 33.62
C ALA A 11 14.56 4.21 32.23
N LEU A 12 14.17 5.41 31.81
CA LEU A 12 14.02 5.76 30.39
C LEU A 12 13.94 7.28 30.28
N ALA A 13 15.09 7.90 30.03
CA ALA A 13 15.20 9.28 29.59
C ALA A 13 16.62 9.53 29.07
N SER A 14 16.85 9.23 27.79
CA SER A 14 17.89 9.94 27.02
C SER A 14 17.71 9.64 25.54
N MET A 15 16.97 10.52 24.84
CA MET A 15 17.22 10.96 23.46
C MET A 15 16.20 12.05 23.11
N LEU A 16 16.36 13.22 23.71
CA LEU A 16 15.84 14.47 23.18
C LEU A 16 16.99 15.14 22.45
N GLY A 17 17.17 14.75 21.19
CA GLY A 17 17.93 15.51 20.20
C GLY A 17 16.93 16.11 19.22
N LEU A 18 16.38 17.27 19.55
CA LEU A 18 15.66 18.12 18.60
C LEU A 18 16.66 18.54 17.51
N SER A 19 16.68 17.81 16.40
CA SER A 19 17.23 18.30 15.15
C SER A 19 16.09 19.00 14.41
N ALA A 20 16.25 20.30 14.20
CA ALA A 20 15.36 21.12 13.41
C ALA A 20 15.14 20.48 12.03
N CYS A 21 13.89 20.49 11.57
CA CYS A 21 13.49 20.06 10.24
C CYS A 21 14.34 20.79 9.19
N ALA A 22 15.28 20.07 8.59
CA ALA A 22 15.87 20.49 7.33
C ALA A 22 14.82 20.20 6.25
N SER A 23 14.24 21.27 5.71
CA SER A 23 13.43 21.22 4.50
C SER A 23 14.32 20.77 3.34
N ASN A 24 14.37 19.47 3.08
CA ASN A 24 14.96 18.93 1.86
C ASN A 24 13.86 18.83 0.80
N SER A 25 14.06 19.59 -0.27
CA SER A 25 13.22 19.66 -1.45
C SER A 25 13.23 18.32 -2.20
N ALA A 26 12.04 17.71 -2.32
CA ALA A 26 11.77 16.64 -3.27
C ALA A 26 11.98 17.15 -4.72
N PRO A 27 12.33 16.27 -5.68
CA PRO A 27 12.35 16.62 -7.10
C PRO A 27 10.96 17.05 -7.55
N ALA A 28 10.86 17.78 -8.67
CA ALA A 28 9.65 18.47 -9.13
C ALA A 28 8.43 17.55 -9.30
N THR A 29 7.69 17.35 -8.22
CA THR A 29 6.36 16.77 -8.19
C THR A 29 5.35 17.90 -8.24
N TRP A 30 4.15 17.62 -8.76
CA TRP A 30 2.91 18.41 -8.62
C TRP A 30 3.03 19.48 -7.54
N GLU A 31 2.82 20.77 -7.86
CA GLU A 31 2.97 21.85 -6.86
C GLU A 31 2.39 21.37 -5.53
N LYS A 32 3.28 21.13 -4.56
CA LYS A 32 3.05 20.34 -3.33
C LYS A 32 1.90 20.89 -2.46
N GLU A 33 1.30 21.98 -2.90
CA GLU A 33 0.25 22.80 -2.29
C GLU A 33 -1.18 22.37 -2.69
N THR A 34 -1.41 21.58 -3.75
CA THR A 34 -2.76 21.09 -4.08
C THR A 34 -2.96 19.64 -3.62
N LEU A 35 -3.17 19.46 -2.31
CA LEU A 35 -3.76 18.22 -1.77
C LEU A 35 -5.28 18.36 -1.76
N ASN A 36 -5.98 17.42 -2.39
CA ASN A 36 -7.42 17.26 -2.29
C ASN A 36 -7.74 15.76 -2.32
N ILE A 37 -8.39 15.25 -1.28
CA ILE A 37 -8.90 13.87 -1.25
C ILE A 37 -10.41 13.96 -1.42
N GLU A 38 -10.93 13.28 -2.43
CA GLU A 38 -12.37 13.09 -2.62
C GLU A 38 -12.67 11.59 -2.64
N VAL A 39 -13.55 11.14 -1.74
CA VAL A 39 -14.02 9.76 -1.69
C VAL A 39 -15.49 9.71 -2.15
N PHE A 40 -15.75 8.89 -3.16
CA PHE A 40 -17.06 8.66 -3.74
C PHE A 40 -17.42 7.19 -3.52
N ALA A 41 -18.69 6.91 -3.25
CA ALA A 41 -19.14 5.55 -2.96
C ALA A 41 -20.53 5.28 -3.53
N THR A 42 -20.82 4.02 -3.82
CA THR A 42 -22.18 3.59 -4.11
C THR A 42 -23.07 3.77 -2.87
N SER A 43 -24.37 3.97 -3.08
CA SER A 43 -25.31 4.31 -1.99
C SER A 43 -25.52 3.22 -0.94
N ASP A 44 -25.04 2.01 -1.20
CA ASP A 44 -25.08 0.86 -0.29
C ASP A 44 -23.82 0.75 0.59
N ILE A 45 -22.84 1.65 0.45
CA ILE A 45 -21.70 1.79 1.37
C ILE A 45 -22.05 2.76 2.51
N SER A 46 -21.62 2.42 3.73
CA SER A 46 -21.90 3.24 4.90
C SER A 46 -21.07 4.53 4.93
N GLN A 47 -21.63 5.59 5.51
CA GLN A 47 -20.88 6.84 5.72
C GLN A 47 -19.69 6.64 6.68
N GLU A 48 -19.79 5.67 7.61
CA GLU A 48 -18.68 5.33 8.50
C GLU A 48 -17.49 4.78 7.71
N THR A 49 -17.74 3.88 6.77
CA THR A 49 -16.72 3.34 5.86
C THR A 49 -16.08 4.41 4.98
N ILE A 50 -16.87 5.35 4.44
CA ILE A 50 -16.32 6.50 3.69
C ILE A 50 -15.34 7.29 4.58
N ASN A 51 -15.73 7.59 5.82
CA ASN A 51 -14.88 8.33 6.76
C ASN A 51 -13.60 7.53 7.12
N GLN A 52 -13.68 6.21 7.25
CA GLN A 52 -12.52 5.36 7.55
C GLN A 52 -11.54 5.31 6.36
N VAL A 53 -12.03 5.33 5.13
CA VAL A 53 -11.20 5.43 3.93
C VAL A 53 -10.48 6.78 3.88
N GLU A 54 -11.22 7.88 4.12
CA GLU A 54 -10.63 9.22 4.22
C GLU A 54 -9.57 9.30 5.32
N GLU A 55 -9.83 8.71 6.50
CA GLU A 55 -8.88 8.66 7.61
C GLU A 55 -7.60 7.92 7.21
N GLY A 56 -7.71 6.73 6.59
CA GLY A 56 -6.57 5.96 6.10
C GLY A 56 -5.70 6.74 5.10
N LEU A 57 -6.33 7.42 4.15
CA LEU A 57 -5.63 8.26 3.16
C LEU A 57 -4.90 9.45 3.82
N ASN A 58 -5.54 10.13 4.78
CA ASN A 58 -4.91 11.22 5.53
C ASN A 58 -3.71 10.73 6.37
N VAL A 59 -3.84 9.58 7.01
CA VAL A 59 -2.74 8.96 7.76
C VAL A 59 -1.56 8.62 6.85
N ALA A 60 -1.82 8.09 5.66
CA ALA A 60 -0.76 7.80 4.69
C ALA A 60 0.01 9.07 4.27
N ILE A 61 -0.68 10.20 4.11
CA ILE A 61 -0.06 11.50 3.84
C ILE A 61 0.83 11.96 4.99
N ASP A 62 0.38 11.81 6.22
CA ASP A 62 1.17 12.16 7.41
C ASP A 62 2.41 11.26 7.55
N LEU A 63 2.30 9.99 7.18
CA LEU A 63 3.40 9.02 7.24
C LEU A 63 4.47 9.26 6.17
N TRP A 64 4.06 9.52 4.93
CA TRP A 64 4.96 9.41 3.77
C TRP A 64 4.98 10.63 2.86
N GLY A 65 4.07 11.58 3.07
CA GLY A 65 4.00 12.84 2.34
C GLY A 65 2.87 12.89 1.32
N ASN A 66 2.73 14.07 0.72
CA ASN A 66 1.67 14.39 -0.24
C ASN A 66 1.99 13.86 -1.65
N PRO A 67 1.20 12.90 -2.20
CA PRO A 67 1.39 12.41 -3.57
C PRO A 67 0.71 13.32 -4.62
N GLY A 68 -0.16 14.24 -4.22
CA GLY A 68 -1.01 15.05 -5.08
C GLY A 68 -2.50 14.79 -4.85
N PRO A 69 -3.39 15.32 -5.71
CA PRO A 69 -4.84 15.10 -5.59
C PRO A 69 -5.21 13.62 -5.75
N ILE A 70 -6.21 13.18 -5.00
CA ILE A 70 -6.72 11.80 -4.95
C ILE A 70 -8.23 11.80 -5.17
N GLU A 71 -8.69 10.93 -6.05
CA GLU A 71 -10.09 10.52 -6.14
C GLU A 71 -10.18 9.02 -5.86
N TYR A 72 -10.99 8.63 -4.89
CA TYR A 72 -11.17 7.24 -4.50
C TYR A 72 -12.64 6.82 -4.70
N TRP A 73 -12.87 5.72 -5.41
CA TRP A 73 -14.19 5.26 -5.82
C TRP A 73 -14.50 3.88 -5.22
N LEU A 74 -15.42 3.84 -4.25
CA LEU A 74 -15.83 2.64 -3.51
C LEU A 74 -17.04 1.99 -4.19
N ILE A 75 -16.87 0.76 -4.68
CA ILE A 75 -17.93 0.00 -5.35
C ILE A 75 -18.52 -1.03 -4.37
N GLY A 76 -19.79 -0.82 -3.99
CA GLY A 76 -20.57 -1.77 -3.20
C GLY A 76 -21.03 -3.00 -3.99
N THR A 77 -22.15 -3.57 -3.58
CA THR A 77 -22.73 -4.80 -4.16
C THR A 77 -24.03 -4.55 -4.95
N ASP A 78 -24.58 -3.35 -4.86
CA ASP A 78 -25.78 -2.94 -5.60
C ASP A 78 -25.44 -2.45 -7.03
N GLU A 79 -26.03 -3.10 -8.03
CA GLU A 79 -25.76 -2.81 -9.44
C GLU A 79 -26.29 -1.43 -9.88
N ASP A 80 -27.50 -1.06 -9.45
CA ASP A 80 -28.09 0.24 -9.80
C ASP A 80 -27.28 1.39 -9.17
N ALA A 81 -26.78 1.19 -7.95
CA ALA A 81 -25.91 2.15 -7.27
C ALA A 81 -24.53 2.27 -7.95
N MET A 82 -23.97 1.16 -8.44
CA MET A 82 -22.73 1.17 -9.23
C MET A 82 -22.90 1.93 -10.55
N GLU A 83 -24.01 1.69 -11.28
CA GLU A 83 -24.29 2.42 -12.52
C GLU A 83 -24.48 3.93 -12.29
N ALA A 84 -25.13 4.31 -11.18
CA ALA A 84 -25.26 5.72 -10.81
C ALA A 84 -23.90 6.37 -10.50
N LEU A 85 -23.02 5.66 -9.78
CA LEU A 85 -21.67 6.15 -9.49
C LEU A 85 -20.80 6.23 -10.75
N ALA A 86 -20.97 5.30 -11.70
CA ALA A 86 -20.29 5.35 -12.99
C ALA A 86 -20.73 6.57 -13.83
N ASP A 87 -22.02 6.94 -13.82
CA ASP A 87 -22.50 8.16 -14.47
C ASP A 87 -21.88 9.42 -13.86
N GLU A 88 -21.77 9.47 -12.52
CA GLU A 88 -21.09 10.57 -11.81
C GLU A 88 -19.61 10.66 -12.19
N TYR A 89 -18.89 9.53 -12.14
CA TYR A 89 -17.49 9.45 -12.56
C TYR A 89 -17.31 9.98 -13.99
N CYS A 90 -18.08 9.45 -14.94
CA CYS A 90 -17.94 9.81 -16.35
C CYS A 90 -18.42 11.24 -16.66
N GLN A 91 -19.45 11.76 -15.98
CA GLN A 91 -19.81 13.17 -16.09
C GLN A 91 -18.66 14.06 -15.62
N ARG A 92 -17.99 13.68 -14.54
CA ARG A 92 -16.86 14.43 -14.00
C ARG A 92 -15.65 14.39 -14.94
N ARG A 93 -15.41 13.28 -15.63
CA ARG A 93 -14.38 13.20 -16.69
C ARG A 93 -14.73 14.10 -17.87
N ASP A 94 -15.98 14.12 -18.32
CA ASP A 94 -16.44 14.97 -19.42
C ASP A 94 -16.35 16.47 -19.09
N ASP A 95 -16.81 16.87 -17.89
CA ASP A 95 -16.78 18.26 -17.41
C ASP A 95 -15.35 18.81 -17.32
N ARG A 96 -14.38 17.94 -17.01
CA ARG A 96 -12.94 18.27 -16.94
C ARG A 96 -12.25 18.22 -18.30
N GLY A 97 -12.89 17.63 -19.31
CA GLY A 97 -12.29 17.35 -20.61
C GLY A 97 -11.26 16.21 -20.58
N ASP A 98 -11.34 15.34 -19.57
CA ASP A 98 -10.43 14.21 -19.36
C ASP A 98 -10.80 13.02 -20.28
N PHE A 99 -12.09 12.76 -20.44
CA PHE A 99 -12.65 11.66 -21.25
C PHE A 99 -14.12 11.96 -21.62
N ASP A 100 -14.53 11.72 -22.87
CA ASP A 100 -15.93 11.86 -23.30
C ASP A 100 -16.85 10.95 -22.47
N LYS A 101 -18.01 11.49 -22.07
CA LYS A 101 -18.94 10.78 -21.18
C LYS A 101 -19.40 9.43 -21.74
N ALA A 102 -19.76 9.36 -23.02
CA ALA A 102 -20.33 8.15 -23.60
C ALA A 102 -19.28 7.04 -23.73
N ASP A 103 -18.08 7.40 -24.20
CA ASP A 103 -16.96 6.47 -24.30
C ASP A 103 -16.52 6.02 -22.88
N CYS A 104 -16.48 6.93 -21.91
CA CYS A 104 -16.18 6.60 -20.51
C CYS A 104 -17.18 5.61 -19.91
N LEU A 105 -18.48 5.77 -20.17
CA LEU A 105 -19.51 4.86 -19.67
C LEU A 105 -19.36 3.46 -20.27
N GLU A 106 -19.12 3.36 -21.58
CA GLU A 106 -18.82 2.08 -22.23
C GLU A 106 -17.60 1.41 -21.60
N ASP A 107 -16.56 2.19 -21.33
CA ASP A 107 -15.28 1.78 -20.77
C ASP A 107 -15.39 1.29 -19.30
N THR A 108 -16.10 2.05 -18.48
CA THR A 108 -16.22 1.87 -17.02
C THR A 108 -17.23 0.76 -16.67
N LEU A 109 -18.31 0.63 -17.44
CA LEU A 109 -19.34 -0.40 -17.23
C LEU A 109 -18.99 -1.75 -17.89
N ALA A 110 -17.97 -1.79 -18.74
CA ALA A 110 -17.48 -3.04 -19.31
C ALA A 110 -16.96 -3.95 -18.19
N ASN A 111 -17.28 -5.25 -18.28
CA ASN A 111 -16.64 -6.26 -17.45
C ASN A 111 -15.26 -6.59 -18.05
N ARG A 112 -14.27 -5.78 -17.67
CA ARG A 112 -12.88 -5.93 -18.02
C ARG A 112 -12.03 -5.52 -16.83
N ASP A 113 -10.74 -5.79 -16.91
CA ASP A 113 -9.81 -5.46 -15.83
C ASP A 113 -9.93 -3.98 -15.43
N HIS A 114 -10.08 -3.74 -14.13
CA HIS A 114 -10.27 -2.43 -13.50
C HIS A 114 -11.54 -1.63 -13.86
N GLY A 115 -12.55 -2.22 -14.50
CA GLY A 115 -13.88 -1.60 -14.68
C GLY A 115 -14.71 -1.63 -13.39
N TYR A 116 -15.69 -0.73 -13.22
CA TYR A 116 -16.53 -0.74 -12.01
C TYR A 116 -17.32 -2.03 -11.87
N ARG A 117 -17.71 -2.64 -13.00
CA ARG A 117 -18.38 -3.93 -13.02
C ARG A 117 -17.52 -5.06 -12.44
N SER A 118 -16.20 -5.06 -12.64
CA SER A 118 -15.34 -6.10 -12.06
C SER A 118 -15.28 -5.98 -10.53
N TYR A 119 -15.19 -4.76 -9.99
CA TYR A 119 -15.20 -4.52 -8.54
C TYR A 119 -16.55 -4.87 -7.89
N LEU A 120 -17.67 -4.58 -8.59
CA LEU A 120 -19.00 -5.02 -8.20
C LEU A 120 -19.08 -6.55 -8.11
N GLU A 121 -18.64 -7.25 -9.16
CA GLU A 121 -18.69 -8.71 -9.23
C GLU A 121 -17.85 -9.38 -8.13
N ILE A 122 -16.67 -8.84 -7.82
CA ILE A 122 -15.83 -9.32 -6.71
C ILE A 122 -16.60 -9.22 -5.37
N GLY A 123 -17.23 -8.08 -5.09
CA GLY A 123 -18.03 -7.91 -3.88
C GLY A 123 -19.24 -8.84 -3.81
N GLN A 124 -19.96 -8.99 -4.92
CA GLN A 124 -21.11 -9.89 -5.03
C GLN A 124 -20.70 -11.36 -4.86
N GLU A 125 -19.59 -11.79 -5.47
CA GLU A 125 -19.07 -13.14 -5.35
C GLU A 125 -18.61 -13.43 -3.91
N ALA A 126 -17.93 -12.49 -3.26
CA ALA A 126 -17.52 -12.65 -1.87
C ALA A 126 -18.73 -12.89 -0.94
N VAL A 127 -19.78 -12.09 -1.08
CA VAL A 127 -21.02 -12.24 -0.30
C VAL A 127 -21.75 -13.53 -0.66
N ALA A 128 -21.86 -13.87 -1.94
CA ALA A 128 -22.58 -15.06 -2.39
C ALA A 128 -21.88 -16.37 -1.99
N SER A 129 -20.55 -16.41 -2.09
CA SER A 129 -19.73 -17.58 -1.75
C SER A 129 -19.44 -17.72 -0.26
N GLN A 130 -19.67 -16.65 0.52
CA GLN A 130 -19.24 -16.54 1.92
C GLN A 130 -17.72 -16.71 2.09
N GLN A 131 -16.95 -16.28 1.08
CA GLN A 131 -15.50 -16.29 1.08
C GLN A 131 -15.02 -14.86 0.89
N ALA A 132 -14.24 -14.35 1.85
CA ALA A 132 -13.71 -12.99 1.76
C ALA A 132 -12.82 -12.85 0.53
N SER A 133 -13.16 -11.91 -0.33
CA SER A 133 -12.38 -11.49 -1.48
C SER A 133 -12.64 -10.01 -1.70
N SER A 134 -11.58 -9.26 -1.94
CA SER A 134 -11.64 -7.84 -2.25
C SER A 134 -10.54 -7.50 -3.24
N ASN A 135 -10.70 -6.39 -3.94
CA ASN A 135 -9.68 -5.85 -4.81
C ASN A 135 -9.69 -4.33 -4.72
N MET A 136 -8.53 -3.73 -4.88
CA MET A 136 -8.35 -2.30 -5.02
C MET A 136 -7.23 -2.07 -6.01
N GLY A 137 -7.31 -1.00 -6.79
CA GLY A 137 -6.21 -0.61 -7.65
C GLY A 137 -6.19 0.88 -7.91
N ARG A 138 -4.98 1.40 -8.10
CA ARG A 138 -4.75 2.70 -8.73
C ARG A 138 -5.03 2.61 -10.24
N ASN A 139 -6.22 3.04 -10.65
CA ASN A 139 -6.77 2.87 -12.01
C ASN A 139 -6.62 4.10 -12.92
N GLY A 140 -5.76 5.04 -12.54
CA GLY A 140 -5.73 6.36 -13.16
C GLY A 140 -4.84 6.53 -14.38
N HIS A 141 -5.10 7.66 -15.03
CA HIS A 141 -4.31 8.31 -16.06
C HIS A 141 -3.58 9.49 -15.43
N SER A 142 -2.29 9.36 -15.15
CA SER A 142 -1.48 10.39 -14.46
C SER A 142 -1.58 11.77 -15.13
N GLN A 143 -1.85 11.82 -16.44
CA GLN A 143 -2.05 13.05 -17.20
C GLN A 143 -3.29 13.86 -16.80
N TRP A 144 -4.27 13.28 -16.11
CA TRP A 144 -5.50 13.97 -15.69
C TRP A 144 -5.33 14.84 -14.43
N GLY A 145 -4.17 14.77 -13.80
CA GLY A 145 -3.83 15.67 -12.71
C GLY A 145 -4.14 15.15 -11.29
N PHE A 146 -4.46 13.86 -11.15
CA PHE A 146 -4.79 13.23 -9.88
C PHE A 146 -4.54 11.72 -9.90
N HIS A 147 -4.52 11.10 -8.73
CA HIS A 147 -4.51 9.65 -8.55
C HIS A 147 -5.94 9.13 -8.40
N ALA A 148 -6.36 8.28 -9.32
CA ALA A 148 -7.66 7.60 -9.26
C ALA A 148 -7.50 6.21 -8.65
N TYR A 149 -8.28 5.88 -7.64
CA TYR A 149 -8.38 4.54 -7.07
C TYR A 149 -9.80 4.01 -7.21
N THR A 150 -9.93 2.71 -7.40
CA THR A 150 -11.21 2.02 -7.30
C THR A 150 -11.04 0.78 -6.44
N SER A 151 -12.00 0.51 -5.59
CA SER A 151 -12.04 -0.73 -4.81
C SER A 151 -13.42 -1.38 -4.88
N SER A 152 -13.45 -2.69 -4.64
CA SER A 152 -14.67 -3.37 -4.22
C SER A 152 -15.04 -2.96 -2.79
N ILE A 153 -16.17 -3.47 -2.31
CA ILE A 153 -16.65 -3.26 -0.95
C ILE A 153 -15.54 -3.61 0.09
N PRO A 154 -15.18 -2.68 1.00
CA PRO A 154 -14.22 -2.94 2.08
C PRO A 154 -14.88 -3.80 3.15
N LEU A 155 -14.64 -5.11 3.08
CA LEU A 155 -15.38 -6.12 3.83
C LEU A 155 -15.22 -5.96 5.34
N GLY A 156 -14.04 -5.58 5.83
CA GLY A 156 -13.77 -5.40 7.25
C GLY A 156 -14.48 -4.18 7.82
N PHE A 157 -14.43 -3.05 7.12
CA PHE A 157 -15.14 -1.82 7.49
C PHE A 157 -16.67 -2.00 7.48
N GLU A 158 -17.20 -2.75 6.53
CA GLU A 158 -18.64 -3.07 6.46
C GLU A 158 -19.04 -4.24 7.41
N GLY A 159 -18.10 -4.80 8.16
CA GLY A 159 -18.37 -5.87 9.14
C GLY A 159 -18.81 -7.19 8.50
N LEU A 160 -18.35 -7.46 7.28
CA LEU A 160 -18.73 -8.60 6.46
C LEU A 160 -17.71 -9.74 6.54
N LEU A 161 -18.24 -10.97 6.48
CA LEU A 161 -17.47 -12.21 6.30
C LEU A 161 -16.39 -12.49 7.37
N GLY A 162 -16.48 -11.83 8.53
CA GLY A 162 -15.46 -11.94 9.59
C GLY A 162 -14.11 -11.34 9.20
N THR A 163 -14.10 -10.45 8.21
CA THR A 163 -12.89 -9.75 7.77
C THR A 163 -12.49 -8.71 8.80
N ALA A 164 -11.21 -8.61 9.09
CA ALA A 164 -10.70 -7.61 10.02
C ALA A 164 -10.67 -6.23 9.35
N PRO A 165 -11.16 -5.15 9.99
CA PRO A 165 -10.98 -3.77 9.51
C PRO A 165 -9.53 -3.40 9.22
N GLU A 166 -8.57 -4.00 9.93
CA GLU A 166 -7.15 -3.80 9.71
C GLU A 166 -6.68 -4.26 8.32
N GLU A 167 -7.37 -5.20 7.67
CA GLU A 167 -7.07 -5.60 6.30
C GLU A 167 -7.44 -4.50 5.29
N ASP A 168 -8.55 -3.80 5.50
CA ASP A 168 -8.94 -2.65 4.67
C ASP A 168 -8.01 -1.45 4.93
N GLN A 169 -7.65 -1.20 6.20
CA GLN A 169 -6.64 -0.18 6.54
C GLN A 169 -5.31 -0.46 5.83
N ARG A 170 -4.79 -1.70 5.91
CA ARG A 170 -3.58 -2.12 5.20
C ARG A 170 -3.73 -1.90 3.69
N GLY A 171 -4.85 -2.34 3.12
CA GLY A 171 -5.13 -2.17 1.70
C GLY A 171 -4.97 -0.71 1.28
N ILE A 172 -5.68 0.21 1.95
CA ILE A 172 -5.63 1.65 1.64
C ILE A 172 -4.20 2.18 1.67
N LEU A 173 -3.42 1.79 2.70
CA LEU A 173 -2.03 2.18 2.82
C LEU A 173 -1.17 1.62 1.67
N HIS A 174 -1.40 0.37 1.26
CA HIS A 174 -0.70 -0.27 0.13
C HIS A 174 -0.92 0.52 -1.17
N GLU A 175 -2.17 0.77 -1.52
CA GLU A 175 -2.49 1.46 -2.78
C GLU A 175 -2.07 2.92 -2.77
N PHE A 176 -2.19 3.60 -1.63
CA PHE A 176 -1.66 4.95 -1.49
C PHE A 176 -0.15 4.98 -1.79
N PHE A 177 0.59 3.96 -1.35
CA PHE A 177 2.02 3.90 -1.59
C PHE A 177 2.36 3.86 -3.09
N HIS A 178 1.54 3.21 -3.92
CA HIS A 178 1.71 3.25 -5.37
C HIS A 178 1.61 4.68 -5.93
N ALA A 179 0.80 5.58 -5.36
CA ALA A 179 0.81 6.98 -5.77
C ALA A 179 2.12 7.71 -5.45
N LEU A 180 2.76 7.39 -4.33
CA LEU A 180 4.09 7.93 -4.03
C LEU A 180 5.16 7.39 -4.98
N GLN A 181 5.09 6.10 -5.31
CA GLN A 181 5.99 5.49 -6.28
C GLN A 181 5.89 6.19 -7.64
N HIS A 182 4.68 6.30 -8.18
CA HIS A 182 4.44 7.05 -9.43
C HIS A 182 4.74 8.54 -9.31
N GLY A 183 4.52 9.13 -8.13
CA GLY A 183 4.82 10.53 -7.83
C GLY A 183 6.31 10.85 -7.94
N SER A 184 7.20 9.85 -7.99
CA SER A 184 8.63 10.03 -8.19
C SER A 184 9.00 10.47 -9.62
N PHE A 185 8.05 10.44 -10.55
CA PHE A 185 8.27 10.81 -11.95
C PHE A 185 7.57 12.12 -12.30
N PRO A 186 8.16 12.93 -13.21
CA PRO A 186 7.52 14.12 -13.74
C PRO A 186 6.15 13.81 -14.40
N PRO A 187 5.17 14.74 -14.36
CA PRO A 187 3.83 14.53 -14.93
C PRO A 187 3.78 14.23 -16.44
N ASN A 188 4.87 14.51 -17.17
CA ASN A 188 5.00 14.22 -18.60
C ASN A 188 5.56 12.83 -18.92
N VAL A 189 5.91 12.04 -17.90
CA VAL A 189 6.22 10.61 -18.05
C VAL A 189 4.90 9.85 -18.11
N SER A 190 4.71 9.03 -19.14
CA SER A 190 3.50 8.22 -19.26
C SER A 190 3.42 7.20 -18.12
N ARG A 191 2.22 6.66 -17.85
CA ARG A 191 2.06 5.60 -16.85
C ARG A 191 2.95 4.41 -17.17
N ASP A 192 2.89 3.90 -18.40
CA ASP A 192 3.66 2.73 -18.84
C ASP A 192 5.18 2.97 -18.71
N ASP A 193 5.65 4.16 -19.11
CA ASP A 193 7.07 4.51 -18.92
C ASP A 193 7.45 4.59 -17.44
N ALA A 194 6.57 5.12 -16.59
CA ALA A 194 6.80 5.16 -15.15
C ALA A 194 6.85 3.74 -14.55
N ASP A 195 5.94 2.85 -14.96
CA ASP A 195 5.90 1.45 -14.55
C ASP A 195 7.21 0.74 -14.88
N ASP A 196 7.74 0.93 -16.09
CA ASP A 196 9.03 0.38 -16.51
C ASP A 196 10.23 0.95 -15.70
N LEU A 197 10.10 2.17 -15.19
CA LEU A 197 11.17 2.87 -14.46
C LEU A 197 11.15 2.59 -12.94
N MET A 198 10.05 2.09 -12.39
CA MET A 198 9.91 1.78 -10.95
C MET A 198 10.67 0.52 -10.51
N GLY A 199 11.08 -0.31 -11.47
CA GLY A 199 11.85 -1.52 -11.26
C GLY A 199 11.01 -2.80 -11.26
N PRO A 200 11.60 -3.92 -10.83
CA PRO A 200 10.95 -5.23 -10.86
C PRO A 200 9.78 -5.29 -9.86
N ILE A 201 8.81 -6.15 -10.15
CA ILE A 201 7.54 -6.22 -9.40
C ILE A 201 7.74 -6.46 -7.90
N TRP A 202 8.76 -7.22 -7.49
CA TRP A 202 9.02 -7.48 -6.08
C TRP A 202 9.39 -6.21 -5.33
N PHE A 203 10.04 -5.26 -6.02
CA PHE A 203 10.41 -3.98 -5.44
C PHE A 203 9.20 -3.07 -5.34
N VAL A 204 8.33 -3.07 -6.35
CA VAL A 204 7.12 -2.24 -6.42
C VAL A 204 6.07 -2.74 -5.43
N GLU A 205 5.58 -3.97 -5.61
CA GLU A 205 4.52 -4.58 -4.81
C GLU A 205 4.97 -4.92 -3.40
N GLY A 206 6.16 -5.52 -3.26
CA GLY A 206 6.73 -5.80 -1.95
C GLY A 206 7.07 -4.53 -1.17
N GLY A 207 7.38 -3.43 -1.87
CA GLY A 207 7.60 -2.13 -1.25
C GLY A 207 6.31 -1.54 -0.71
N ALA A 208 5.24 -1.56 -1.51
CA ALA A 208 3.91 -1.13 -1.09
C ALA A 208 3.41 -1.95 0.10
N GLU A 209 3.55 -3.28 0.06
CA GLU A 209 3.10 -4.16 1.15
C GLU A 209 3.94 -3.97 2.43
N TYR A 210 5.27 -3.87 2.34
CA TYR A 210 6.12 -3.62 3.50
C TYR A 210 5.79 -2.28 4.17
N MET A 211 5.60 -1.25 3.36
CA MET A 211 5.27 0.08 3.85
C MET A 211 3.87 0.09 4.46
N ALA A 212 2.89 -0.56 3.85
CA ALA A 212 1.55 -0.71 4.41
C ALA A 212 1.55 -1.42 5.78
N GLN A 213 2.27 -2.54 5.89
CA GLN A 213 2.36 -3.32 7.14
C GLN A 213 3.01 -2.51 8.27
N THR A 214 4.12 -1.83 7.99
CA THR A 214 4.84 -1.03 9.01
C THR A 214 4.15 0.29 9.31
N GLY A 215 3.57 0.94 8.30
CA GLY A 215 2.76 2.14 8.42
C GLY A 215 1.51 1.91 9.27
N LEU A 216 0.85 0.76 9.10
CA LEU A 216 -0.30 0.37 9.92
C LEU A 216 0.07 0.25 11.41
N VAL A 217 1.20 -0.42 11.71
CA VAL A 217 1.71 -0.52 13.08
C VAL A 217 2.00 0.86 13.66
N GLN A 218 2.71 1.71 12.90
CA GLN A 218 3.01 3.07 13.34
C GLN A 218 1.75 3.91 13.58
N ALA A 219 0.73 3.76 12.73
CA ALA A 219 -0.54 4.44 12.86
C ALA A 219 -1.33 3.97 14.11
N HIS A 220 -1.35 2.67 14.39
CA HIS A 220 -1.98 2.13 15.60
C HIS A 220 -1.23 2.55 16.88
N GLU A 221 0.10 2.46 16.89
CA GLU A 221 0.92 2.81 18.06
C GLU A 221 0.86 4.30 18.41
N SER A 222 0.73 5.16 17.40
CA SER A 222 0.53 6.60 17.58
C SER A 222 -0.91 6.97 17.91
N GLY A 223 -1.87 6.06 17.70
CA GLY A 223 -3.30 6.32 17.80
C GLY A 223 -3.88 7.14 16.65
N ALA A 224 -3.16 7.25 15.53
CA ALA A 224 -3.61 7.92 14.31
C ALA A 224 -4.67 7.10 13.54
N LEU A 225 -4.64 5.77 13.68
CA LEU A 225 -5.73 4.88 13.27
C LEU A 225 -6.25 4.11 14.46
N ALA A 226 -7.56 3.85 14.47
CA ALA A 226 -8.14 2.91 15.41
C ALA A 226 -7.51 1.53 15.22
N SER A 227 -6.94 0.99 16.30
CA SER A 227 -6.63 -0.44 16.36
C SER A 227 -7.89 -1.18 16.80
N PHE A 228 -8.34 -2.12 15.98
CA PHE A 228 -9.48 -2.98 16.34
C PHE A 228 -9.02 -4.24 17.08
N SER A 229 -7.72 -4.33 17.40
CA SER A 229 -7.11 -5.46 18.09
C SER A 229 -7.76 -5.75 19.45
N GLY A 230 -8.46 -6.89 19.52
CA GLY A 230 -9.15 -7.35 20.73
C GLY A 230 -10.20 -8.41 20.45
N GLY A 231 -9.81 -9.69 20.52
CA GLY A 231 -10.69 -10.87 20.64
C GLY A 231 -11.59 -11.22 19.45
N ASP A 232 -12.13 -10.21 18.76
CA ASP A 232 -13.20 -10.33 17.78
C ASP A 232 -12.85 -9.72 16.40
N SER A 233 -11.77 -8.93 16.25
CA SER A 233 -11.39 -8.38 14.93
C SER A 233 -10.82 -9.41 13.97
N GLY A 234 -10.32 -10.54 14.45
CA GLY A 234 -9.72 -11.58 13.60
C GLY A 234 -8.36 -11.22 13.00
N TRP A 235 -7.83 -10.01 13.21
CA TRP A 235 -6.53 -9.61 12.69
C TRP A 235 -5.39 -10.34 13.42
N PRO A 236 -4.51 -11.05 12.71
CA PRO A 236 -3.47 -11.89 13.32
C PRO A 236 -2.29 -11.08 13.91
N GLY A 237 -2.23 -9.77 13.63
CA GLY A 237 -1.16 -8.88 14.06
C GLY A 237 0.08 -8.92 13.17
N PHE A 238 0.85 -7.83 13.19
CA PHE A 238 2.01 -7.62 12.31
C PHE A 238 3.03 -8.77 12.34
N ALA A 239 3.44 -9.24 13.52
CA ALA A 239 4.43 -10.30 13.64
C ALA A 239 3.95 -11.61 13.00
N THR A 240 2.67 -11.95 13.18
CA THR A 240 2.06 -13.14 12.57
C THR A 240 1.94 -12.99 11.07
N GLN A 241 1.45 -11.83 10.58
CA GLN A 241 1.36 -11.54 9.14
C GLN A 241 2.74 -11.72 8.49
N MET A 242 3.75 -11.02 8.99
CA MET A 242 5.11 -11.11 8.47
C MET A 242 5.67 -12.53 8.53
N SER A 243 5.35 -13.30 9.58
CA SER A 243 5.78 -14.71 9.68
C SER A 243 5.13 -15.60 8.61
N TRP A 244 3.85 -15.39 8.28
CA TRP A 244 3.19 -16.10 7.18
C TRP A 244 3.82 -15.74 5.83
N LYS A 245 4.05 -14.45 5.58
CA LYS A 245 4.75 -14.00 4.37
C LYS A 245 6.15 -14.60 4.24
N LEU A 246 6.87 -14.80 5.35
CA LEU A 246 8.19 -15.42 5.35
C LEU A 246 8.10 -16.89 4.92
N SER A 247 7.14 -17.61 5.52
CA SER A 247 6.88 -19.00 5.19
C SER A 247 6.49 -19.16 3.70
N ASP A 248 5.64 -18.27 3.19
CA ASP A 248 5.22 -18.30 1.79
C ASP A 248 6.40 -17.97 0.86
N ALA A 249 7.22 -16.97 1.19
CA ALA A 249 8.43 -16.64 0.44
C ALA A 249 9.42 -17.83 0.38
N GLN A 250 9.56 -18.59 1.46
CA GLN A 250 10.38 -19.80 1.49
C GLN A 250 9.79 -20.93 0.63
N ASP A 251 8.47 -21.12 0.64
CA ASP A 251 7.81 -22.09 -0.25
C ASP A 251 8.01 -21.71 -1.72
N TYR A 252 7.78 -20.45 -2.07
CA TYR A 252 7.99 -19.96 -3.43
C TYR A 252 9.45 -20.13 -3.88
N GLN A 253 10.43 -19.85 -3.02
CA GLN A 253 11.85 -20.03 -3.34
C GLN A 253 12.18 -21.46 -3.82
N LEU A 254 11.46 -22.48 -3.33
CA LEU A 254 11.69 -23.87 -3.72
C LEU A 254 11.15 -24.23 -5.11
N ARG A 255 10.22 -23.44 -5.65
CA ARG A 255 9.39 -23.84 -6.81
C ARG A 255 9.24 -22.78 -7.90
N CYS A 256 9.69 -21.55 -7.65
CA CYS A 256 9.63 -20.42 -8.57
C CYS A 256 11.03 -20.02 -9.06
N PRO A 257 11.12 -19.26 -10.17
CA PRO A 257 12.34 -18.54 -10.54
C PRO A 257 12.79 -17.58 -9.44
N SER A 258 13.96 -16.95 -9.62
CA SER A 258 14.43 -15.93 -8.68
C SER A 258 13.39 -14.83 -8.54
N LEU A 259 13.26 -14.25 -7.34
CA LEU A 259 12.36 -13.13 -7.06
C LEU A 259 12.54 -11.96 -8.05
N ALA A 260 13.77 -11.76 -8.54
CA ALA A 260 14.10 -10.73 -9.53
C ALA A 260 13.59 -11.00 -10.96
N GLU A 261 13.20 -12.24 -11.26
CA GLU A 261 12.79 -12.70 -12.60
C GLU A 261 11.26 -12.83 -12.74
N ILE A 262 10.51 -12.51 -11.69
CA ILE A 262 9.05 -12.64 -11.66
C ILE A 262 8.43 -11.41 -12.32
N ASP A 263 7.38 -11.63 -13.11
CA ASP A 263 6.53 -10.58 -13.67
C ASP A 263 5.06 -10.80 -13.28
N TYR A 264 4.20 -9.82 -13.57
CA TYR A 264 2.78 -9.86 -13.23
C TYR A 264 2.02 -11.02 -13.89
N SER A 265 2.51 -11.55 -15.01
CA SER A 265 1.87 -12.66 -15.74
C SER A 265 2.27 -14.04 -15.21
N SER A 266 3.27 -14.08 -14.32
CA SER A 266 3.80 -15.31 -13.76
C SER A 266 2.81 -15.97 -12.80
N GLU A 267 2.72 -17.31 -12.84
CA GLU A 267 2.03 -18.11 -11.82
C GLU A 267 2.66 -17.95 -10.42
N CYS A 268 3.86 -17.36 -10.35
CA CYS A 268 4.58 -17.03 -9.13
C CYS A 268 4.47 -15.55 -8.73
N SER A 269 3.57 -14.76 -9.33
CA SER A 269 3.43 -13.33 -9.05
C SER A 269 3.27 -13.03 -7.55
N GLN A 270 2.57 -13.88 -6.80
CA GLN A 270 2.42 -13.73 -5.35
C GLN A 270 3.76 -13.74 -4.59
N TYR A 271 4.81 -14.38 -5.12
CA TYR A 271 6.14 -14.34 -4.50
C TYR A 271 6.71 -12.91 -4.50
N ALA A 272 6.34 -12.07 -5.46
CA ALA A 272 6.72 -10.65 -5.46
C ALA A 272 6.15 -9.88 -4.26
N TYR A 273 4.94 -10.21 -3.85
CA TYR A 273 4.30 -9.62 -2.68
C TYR A 273 4.96 -10.17 -1.41
N GLU A 274 4.99 -11.50 -1.23
CA GLU A 274 5.46 -12.10 0.02
C GLU A 274 6.98 -12.00 0.20
N GLY A 275 7.72 -12.41 -0.83
CA GLY A 275 9.18 -12.31 -0.86
C GLY A 275 9.64 -10.86 -0.94
N GLY A 276 8.98 -10.03 -1.75
CA GLY A 276 9.33 -8.60 -1.85
C GLY A 276 9.12 -7.85 -0.54
N THR A 277 8.07 -8.16 0.23
CA THR A 277 7.86 -7.58 1.57
C THR A 277 9.06 -7.86 2.49
N TRP A 278 9.53 -9.11 2.49
CA TRP A 278 10.72 -9.50 3.28
C TRP A 278 12.03 -8.94 2.75
N ALA A 279 12.15 -8.80 1.44
CA ALA A 279 13.29 -8.14 0.82
C ALA A 279 13.36 -6.68 1.29
N HIS A 280 12.23 -5.95 1.30
CA HIS A 280 12.17 -4.59 1.84
C HIS A 280 12.42 -4.53 3.35
N ALA A 281 11.96 -5.51 4.13
CA ALA A 281 12.32 -5.59 5.56
C ALA A 281 13.84 -5.72 5.77
N LEU A 282 14.53 -6.48 4.92
CA LEU A 282 15.99 -6.62 4.96
C LEU A 282 16.70 -5.33 4.51
N LEU A 283 16.20 -4.66 3.47
CA LEU A 283 16.72 -3.36 3.04
C LEU A 283 16.57 -2.29 4.13
N ALA A 284 15.39 -2.22 4.77
CA ALA A 284 15.12 -1.33 5.89
C ALA A 284 16.01 -1.61 7.10
N LYS A 285 16.30 -2.89 7.39
CA LYS A 285 17.28 -3.26 8.43
C LYS A 285 18.68 -2.71 8.15
N LYS A 286 19.09 -2.64 6.87
CA LYS A 286 20.42 -2.19 6.46
C LYS A 286 20.55 -0.67 6.36
N ALA A 287 19.56 -0.02 5.75
CA ALA A 287 19.61 1.41 5.42
C ALA A 287 18.74 2.30 6.33
N GLY A 288 17.92 1.69 7.19
CA GLY A 288 16.92 2.36 8.00
C GLY A 288 15.52 2.31 7.36
N PRO A 289 14.44 2.38 8.18
CA PRO A 289 13.07 2.21 7.71
C PRO A 289 12.62 3.29 6.71
N ASN A 290 13.20 4.49 6.79
CA ASN A 290 12.83 5.60 5.93
C ASN A 290 13.62 5.65 4.61
N ALA A 291 14.62 4.79 4.42
CA ALA A 291 15.53 4.88 3.27
C ALA A 291 14.82 4.77 1.91
N LEU A 292 13.74 3.99 1.84
CA LEU A 292 12.95 3.84 0.62
C LEU A 292 12.29 5.19 0.21
N VAL A 293 11.67 5.88 1.16
CA VAL A 293 10.94 7.14 0.90
C VAL A 293 11.87 8.35 0.88
N GLU A 294 12.79 8.46 1.82
CA GLU A 294 13.61 9.67 2.01
C GLU A 294 14.89 9.69 1.13
N THR A 295 15.31 8.52 0.62
CA THR A 295 16.56 8.40 -0.14
C THR A 295 16.34 7.80 -1.53
N PHE A 296 15.66 6.66 -1.67
CA PHE A 296 15.51 5.96 -2.95
C PHE A 296 14.61 6.70 -3.95
N TYR A 297 13.36 7.00 -3.59
CA TYR A 297 12.43 7.67 -4.52
C TYR A 297 12.88 9.06 -4.97
N PRO A 298 13.46 9.93 -4.10
CA PRO A 298 13.96 11.24 -4.50
C PRO A 298 15.06 11.21 -5.57
N GLN A 299 15.78 10.10 -5.74
CA GLN A 299 16.84 9.97 -6.74
C GLN A 299 16.48 9.03 -7.90
N LEU A 300 15.29 8.40 -7.86
CA LEU A 300 14.87 7.39 -8.84
C LEU A 300 14.86 7.92 -10.27
N HIS A 301 14.25 9.09 -10.50
CA HIS A 301 14.17 9.69 -11.82
C HIS A 301 15.56 10.06 -12.39
N GLU A 302 16.49 10.52 -11.55
CA GLU A 302 17.81 10.99 -12.01
C GLU A 302 18.81 9.84 -12.22
N LEU A 303 18.79 8.82 -11.36
CA LEU A 303 19.76 7.74 -11.36
C LEU A 303 19.26 6.46 -12.06
N GLY A 304 17.96 6.38 -12.34
CA GLY A 304 17.28 5.15 -12.73
C GLY A 304 17.24 4.13 -11.58
N TRP A 305 16.46 3.07 -11.75
CA TRP A 305 16.19 2.10 -10.67
C TRP A 305 17.47 1.50 -10.05
N ALA A 306 18.33 0.88 -10.86
CA ALA A 306 19.54 0.24 -10.35
C ALA A 306 20.55 1.25 -9.76
N GLY A 307 20.63 2.46 -10.33
CA GLY A 307 21.49 3.53 -9.82
C GLY A 307 21.01 4.07 -8.47
N ALA A 308 19.70 4.32 -8.35
CA ALA A 308 19.06 4.71 -7.10
C ALA A 308 19.18 3.61 -6.04
N PHE A 309 19.04 2.34 -6.43
CA PHE A 309 19.21 1.20 -5.54
C PHE A 309 20.63 1.16 -4.96
N LEU A 310 21.64 1.25 -5.83
CA LEU A 310 23.04 1.27 -5.41
C LEU A 310 23.36 2.46 -4.51
N ALA A 311 22.84 3.64 -4.84
CA ALA A 311 23.05 4.86 -4.06
C ALA A 311 22.38 4.79 -2.67
N THR A 312 21.20 4.18 -2.55
CA THR A 312 20.50 4.02 -1.27
C THR A 312 21.10 2.92 -0.39
N TYR A 313 21.34 1.74 -0.96
CA TYR A 313 21.61 0.52 -0.20
C TYR A 313 23.09 0.10 -0.18
N GLY A 314 23.94 0.78 -0.96
CA GLY A 314 25.38 0.55 -1.01
C GLY A 314 25.79 -0.76 -1.69
N GLN A 315 24.86 -1.42 -2.39
CA GLN A 315 25.09 -2.66 -3.15
C GLN A 315 24.20 -2.69 -4.38
N THR A 316 24.59 -3.47 -5.37
CA THR A 316 23.78 -3.67 -6.59
C THR A 316 22.53 -4.51 -6.29
N PRO A 317 21.47 -4.39 -7.10
CA PRO A 317 20.31 -5.28 -7.01
C PRO A 317 20.68 -6.76 -7.07
N GLU A 318 21.63 -7.15 -7.92
CA GLU A 318 22.06 -8.53 -8.10
C GLU A 318 22.80 -9.07 -6.86
N GLU A 319 23.65 -8.26 -6.23
CA GLU A 319 24.29 -8.61 -4.97
C GLU A 319 23.25 -8.77 -3.84
N PHE A 320 22.26 -7.86 -3.80
CA PHE A 320 21.20 -7.95 -2.81
C PHE A 320 20.32 -9.19 -3.00
N MET A 321 19.97 -9.56 -4.23
CA MET A 321 19.16 -10.76 -4.47
C MET A 321 19.88 -12.03 -4.02
N GLN A 322 21.21 -12.13 -4.20
CA GLN A 322 21.99 -13.24 -3.66
C GLN A 322 22.00 -13.26 -2.14
N GLU A 323 22.10 -12.09 -1.49
CA GLU A 323 21.99 -11.95 -0.04
C GLU A 323 20.60 -12.40 0.46
N PHE A 324 19.54 -11.98 -0.23
CA PHE A 324 18.17 -12.29 0.11
C PHE A 324 17.86 -13.79 -0.05
N ASP A 325 18.32 -14.41 -1.15
CA ASP A 325 18.18 -15.85 -1.37
C ASP A 325 18.88 -16.66 -0.26
N ALA A 326 20.07 -16.21 0.15
CA ALA A 326 20.78 -16.82 1.27
C ALA A 326 20.02 -16.66 2.60
N PHE A 327 19.39 -15.50 2.83
CA PHE A 327 18.56 -15.23 4.01
C PHE A 327 17.34 -16.16 4.07
N LEU A 328 16.63 -16.36 2.96
CA LEU A 328 15.47 -17.26 2.92
C LEU A 328 15.84 -18.72 3.22
N GLY A 329 17.07 -19.14 2.87
CA GLY A 329 17.60 -20.46 3.16
C GLY A 329 18.06 -20.70 4.61
N LEU A 330 18.04 -19.68 5.47
CA LEU A 330 18.37 -19.81 6.89
C LEU A 330 17.27 -20.55 7.67
N SER A 331 17.63 -21.09 8.84
CA SER A 331 16.63 -21.62 9.77
C SER A 331 15.80 -20.48 10.39
N LEU A 332 14.58 -20.78 10.84
CA LEU A 332 13.72 -19.80 11.51
C LEU A 332 14.41 -19.15 12.73
N GLU A 333 15.19 -19.92 13.50
CA GLU A 333 15.96 -19.40 14.64
C GLU A 333 16.98 -18.33 14.19
N GLU A 334 17.67 -18.56 13.08
CA GLU A 334 18.62 -17.61 12.50
C GLU A 334 17.91 -16.37 11.93
N GLN A 335 16.74 -16.53 11.32
CA GLN A 335 15.95 -15.42 10.79
C GLN A 335 15.35 -14.55 11.92
N VAL A 336 14.84 -15.16 12.99
CA VAL A 336 14.36 -14.47 14.21
C VAL A 336 15.49 -13.69 14.89
N ALA A 337 16.73 -14.20 14.86
CA ALA A 337 17.87 -13.46 15.39
C ALA A 337 18.12 -12.14 14.64
N TRP A 338 17.72 -12.06 13.37
CA TRP A 338 17.82 -10.83 12.58
C TRP A 338 16.65 -9.89 12.85
N PHE A 339 15.47 -10.44 13.17
CA PHE A 339 14.25 -9.68 13.42
C PHE A 339 13.61 -10.15 14.73
N PRO A 340 14.03 -9.60 15.89
CA PRO A 340 13.59 -10.09 17.21
C PRO A 340 12.08 -10.01 17.46
N TRP A 341 11.34 -9.26 16.65
CA TRP A 341 9.87 -9.17 16.69
C TRP A 341 9.16 -10.37 16.04
N LEU A 342 9.90 -11.29 15.39
CA LEU A 342 9.36 -12.56 14.88
C LEU A 342 9.23 -13.66 15.94
N GLY A 343 9.84 -13.48 17.12
CA GLY A 343 10.04 -14.53 18.13
C GLY A 343 9.06 -14.51 19.30
#